data_AF-A0A8B0ST49-F1
#
_entry.id   AF-A0A8B0ST49-F1
#
_cell.length_a   1.000
_cell.length_b   1.000
_cell.length_c   1.000
_cell.angle_alpha   90.00
_cell.angle_beta   90.00
_cell.angle_gamma   90.00
#
_symmetry.space_group_name_H-M   'P 1'
#
loop_
_entity.id
_entity.type
_entity.pdbx_description
1 polymer ?
#
loop_
_entity_poly.entity_id
_entity_poly.type
_entity_poly.pdbx_seq_one_letter_code
_entity_poly.pdbx_strand_id
1 'polypeptide(L)'
;MLKVALLPDENASELIKRNQPLKDYLEEHLDKKVQLIVTTDYSSMIEAMRFWPYRLGRISVRCPTSWPKAKSDIEPFAVTVIDGKPTYRSVIIANVASGVNEYADLKGKKMAYGDRASTSSHLIPKTVLLETAGLTGGRDYEEYFCGHA
;
A
#
# COMPACT_ATOMS: atom_id res chain seq x y z
N MET A 1 -14.14 -4.25 22.33
CA MET A 1 -13.18 -3.29 21.75
C MET A 1 -12.75 -3.81 20.38
N LEU A 2 -12.72 -2.99 19.35
CA LEU A 2 -12.34 -3.30 17.97
C LEU A 2 -11.00 -2.60 17.70
N LYS A 3 -10.07 -3.27 17.01
CA LYS A 3 -8.76 -2.67 16.68
C LYS A 3 -8.66 -2.52 15.17
N VAL A 4 -8.54 -1.28 14.72
CA VAL A 4 -8.51 -0.92 13.30
C VAL A 4 -7.10 -0.44 12.98
N ALA A 5 -6.40 -1.18 12.12
CA ALA A 5 -5.05 -0.85 11.71
C ALA A 5 -5.08 0.07 10.47
N LEU A 6 -4.36 1.18 10.54
CA LEU A 6 -4.18 2.13 9.45
C LEU A 6 -2.76 1.99 8.88
N LEU A 7 -2.63 2.17 7.57
CA LEU A 7 -1.33 2.08 6.91
C LEU A 7 -0.46 3.30 7.22
N PRO A 8 0.85 3.09 7.42
CA PRO A 8 1.81 4.17 7.63
C PRO A 8 2.22 4.84 6.32
N ASP A 9 1.26 5.46 5.64
CA ASP A 9 1.56 6.24 4.43
C ASP A 9 1.93 7.70 4.75
N GLU A 10 1.58 8.17 5.94
CA GLU A 10 1.81 9.53 6.43
C GLU A 10 2.15 9.50 7.93
N ASN A 11 2.31 10.68 8.56
CA ASN A 11 2.52 10.77 10.00
C ASN A 11 1.36 10.15 10.78
N ALA A 12 1.66 9.31 11.77
CA ALA A 12 0.67 8.60 12.58
C ALA A 12 -0.38 9.53 13.22
N SER A 13 0.02 10.71 13.68
CA SER A 13 -0.90 11.67 14.30
C SER A 13 -1.91 12.23 13.29
N GLU A 14 -1.47 12.50 12.07
CA GLU A 14 -2.33 13.00 10.99
C GLU A 14 -3.29 11.91 10.52
N LEU A 15 -2.81 10.67 10.39
CA LEU A 15 -3.64 9.53 10.02
C LEU A 15 -4.74 9.27 11.05
N ILE A 16 -4.42 9.30 12.34
CA ILE A 16 -5.42 9.13 13.40
C ILE A 16 -6.45 10.26 13.33
N LYS A 17 -5.99 11.51 13.20
CA LYS A 17 -6.88 12.67 13.11
C LYS A 17 -7.82 12.58 11.89
N ARG A 18 -7.29 12.19 10.72
CA ARG A 18 -8.05 12.03 9.48
C ARG A 18 -9.10 10.93 9.57
N ASN A 19 -8.79 9.85 10.30
CA ASN A 19 -9.69 8.70 10.47
C ASN A 19 -10.56 8.78 11.73
N GLN A 20 -10.51 9.88 12.48
CA GLN A 20 -11.37 10.07 13.67
C GLN A 20 -12.87 9.95 13.33
N PRO A 21 -13.39 10.54 12.24
CA PRO A 21 -14.81 10.36 11.87
C PRO A 21 -15.19 8.91 11.60
N LEU A 22 -14.26 8.11 11.03
CA LEU A 22 -14.47 6.68 10.81
C LEU A 22 -14.55 5.92 12.14
N LYS A 23 -13.69 6.27 13.10
CA LYS A 23 -13.75 5.70 14.45
C LYS A 23 -15.13 5.95 15.07
N ASP A 24 -15.57 7.20 15.07
CA ASP A 24 -16.83 7.61 15.72
C ASP A 24 -18.03 6.88 15.06
N TYR A 25 -18.06 6.82 13.73
CA TYR A 25 -19.09 6.09 12.98
C TYR A 25 -19.15 4.60 13.34
N LEU A 26 -17.98 3.94 13.44
CA LEU A 26 -17.90 2.53 13.79
C LEU A 26 -18.29 2.28 15.26
N GLU A 27 -17.93 3.17 16.19
CA GLU A 27 -18.34 3.06 17.60
C GLU A 27 -19.86 3.16 17.75
N GLU A 28 -20.50 4.08 17.01
CA GLU A 28 -21.95 4.29 17.01
C GLU A 28 -22.71 3.09 16.42
N HIS A 29 -22.28 2.59 15.25
CA HIS A 29 -23.03 1.57 14.52
C HIS A 29 -22.77 0.14 14.99
N LEU A 30 -21.63 -0.12 15.64
CA LEU A 30 -21.24 -1.47 16.08
C LEU A 30 -21.40 -1.68 17.60
N ASP A 31 -21.76 -0.63 18.35
CA ASP A 31 -21.82 -0.62 19.82
C ASP A 31 -20.55 -1.21 20.47
N LYS A 32 -19.39 -0.84 19.91
CA LYS A 32 -18.08 -1.35 20.33
C LYS A 32 -17.06 -0.22 20.32
N LYS A 33 -16.29 -0.09 21.41
CA LYS A 33 -15.11 0.80 21.46
C LYS A 33 -14.13 0.48 20.32
N VAL A 34 -13.68 1.47 19.57
CA VAL A 34 -12.74 1.33 18.44
C VAL A 34 -11.40 1.97 18.80
N GLN A 35 -10.31 1.25 18.55
CA GLN A 35 -8.93 1.72 18.70
C GLN A 35 -8.26 1.76 17.34
N LEU A 36 -7.89 2.96 16.88
CA LEU A 36 -7.05 3.15 15.69
C LEU A 36 -5.60 2.85 16.06
N ILE A 37 -4.93 2.02 15.26
CA ILE A 37 -3.51 1.65 15.43
C ILE A 37 -2.79 2.01 14.13
N VAL A 38 -1.74 2.82 14.21
CA VAL A 38 -0.83 3.06 13.09
C VAL A 38 0.44 2.26 13.37
N THR A 39 0.81 1.36 12.46
CA THR A 39 2.07 0.60 12.57
C THR A 39 3.25 1.43 12.06
N THR A 40 4.48 1.03 12.36
CA THR A 40 5.68 1.74 11.89
C THR A 40 5.99 1.48 10.41
N ASP A 41 5.65 0.30 9.92
CA ASP A 41 5.98 -0.15 8.57
C ASP A 41 5.01 -1.25 8.10
N TYR A 42 5.07 -1.56 6.81
CA TYR A 42 4.25 -2.57 6.16
C TYR A 42 4.49 -4.00 6.70
N SER A 43 5.72 -4.34 7.10
CA SER A 43 6.04 -5.68 7.60
C SER A 43 5.45 -5.88 8.99
N SER A 44 5.58 -4.88 9.88
CA SER A 44 4.93 -4.83 11.18
C SER A 44 3.41 -4.92 11.06
N MET A 45 2.82 -4.31 10.04
CA MET A 45 1.39 -4.45 9.73
C MET A 45 1.03 -5.89 9.34
N ILE A 46 1.80 -6.52 8.44
CA ILE A 46 1.58 -7.91 8.01
C ILE A 46 1.72 -8.88 9.20
N GLU A 47 2.71 -8.69 10.07
CA GLU A 47 2.91 -9.54 11.25
C GLU A 47 1.85 -9.30 12.33
N ALA A 48 1.44 -8.05 12.56
CA ALA A 48 0.27 -7.75 13.39
C ALA A 48 -0.98 -8.43 12.79
N MET A 49 -1.11 -8.45 11.46
CA MET A 49 -2.17 -9.16 10.78
C MET A 49 -2.06 -10.70 10.89
N ARG A 50 -0.92 -11.26 11.24
CA ARG A 50 -0.77 -12.71 11.40
C ARG A 50 -1.11 -13.18 12.80
N PHE A 51 -0.66 -12.43 13.80
CA PHE A 51 -0.74 -12.84 15.19
C PHE A 51 -1.93 -12.23 15.96
N TRP A 52 -2.66 -11.26 15.38
CA TRP A 52 -3.80 -10.65 16.07
C TRP A 52 -5.03 -11.56 16.06
N PRO A 53 -5.53 -12.00 17.24
CA PRO A 53 -6.61 -12.97 17.33
C PRO A 53 -7.93 -12.44 16.72
N TYR A 54 -8.59 -13.31 15.96
CA TYR A 54 -9.83 -13.12 15.17
C TYR A 54 -11.01 -12.42 15.87
N ARG A 55 -11.02 -12.31 17.20
CA ARG A 55 -12.15 -11.72 17.96
C ARG A 55 -12.19 -10.19 17.95
N LEU A 56 -11.18 -9.55 17.39
CA LEU A 56 -11.01 -8.11 17.33
C LEU A 56 -11.05 -7.71 15.84
N GLY A 57 -12.27 -7.65 15.28
CA GLY A 57 -12.55 -7.42 13.86
C GLY A 57 -11.55 -6.48 13.18
N ARG A 58 -10.94 -7.00 12.11
CA ARG A 58 -9.75 -6.45 11.48
C ARG A 58 -10.17 -5.74 10.22
N ILE A 59 -10.04 -4.43 10.19
CA ILE A 59 -10.21 -3.63 8.97
C ILE A 59 -8.81 -3.14 8.59
N SER A 60 -8.26 -3.71 7.51
CA SER A 60 -7.09 -3.17 6.83
C SER A 60 -7.58 -2.27 5.73
N VAL A 61 -7.30 -0.97 5.83
CA VAL A 61 -7.96 -0.01 4.93
C VAL A 61 -7.37 -0.01 3.51
N ARG A 62 -6.18 -0.56 3.24
CA ARG A 62 -5.59 -0.51 1.88
C ARG A 62 -4.32 -1.36 1.72
N CYS A 63 -4.42 -2.67 1.53
CA CYS A 63 -3.28 -3.42 0.97
C CYS A 63 -3.70 -4.76 0.36
N PRO A 64 -3.97 -4.81 -0.95
CA PRO A 64 -4.25 -6.06 -1.65
C PRO A 64 -3.07 -7.04 -1.63
N THR A 65 -1.83 -6.55 -1.44
CA THR A 65 -0.60 -7.37 -1.52
C THR A 65 -0.11 -7.91 -0.18
N SER A 66 -0.52 -7.36 0.96
CA SER A 66 -0.27 -7.95 2.28
C SER A 66 -1.12 -9.20 2.51
N TRP A 67 -2.28 -9.26 1.85
CA TRP A 67 -3.25 -10.32 1.99
C TRP A 67 -2.71 -11.73 1.66
N PRO A 68 -2.14 -12.00 0.47
CA PRO A 68 -1.59 -13.32 0.18
C PRO A 68 -0.38 -13.65 1.06
N LYS A 69 0.36 -12.61 1.49
CA LYS A 69 1.57 -12.76 2.30
C LYS A 69 1.28 -13.06 3.76
N ALA A 70 0.13 -12.62 4.28
CA ALA A 70 -0.24 -12.84 5.67
C ALA A 70 -0.46 -14.34 5.96
N LYS A 71 -0.79 -15.20 4.99
CA LYS A 71 -1.05 -16.63 5.22
C LYS A 71 -1.99 -16.87 6.42
N SER A 72 -3.04 -16.06 6.52
CA SER A 72 -4.05 -16.12 7.61
C SER A 72 -5.45 -16.03 7.00
N ASP A 73 -6.46 -16.54 7.71
CA ASP A 73 -7.87 -16.59 7.28
C ASP A 73 -8.54 -15.22 7.45
N ILE A 74 -7.97 -14.20 6.82
CA ILE A 74 -8.63 -12.90 6.73
C ILE A 74 -9.77 -13.06 5.68
N GLU A 75 -10.79 -12.18 5.67
CA GLU A 75 -11.82 -12.07 4.61
C GLU A 75 -11.86 -10.61 4.08
N PRO A 76 -11.78 -10.32 2.76
CA PRO A 76 -11.92 -8.95 2.28
C PRO A 76 -13.41 -8.61 2.17
N PHE A 77 -13.88 -7.56 2.86
CA PHE A 77 -15.31 -7.24 2.94
C PHE A 77 -15.68 -5.85 2.39
N ALA A 78 -14.71 -4.95 2.21
CA ALA A 78 -14.97 -3.59 1.72
C ALA A 78 -13.76 -3.00 0.98
N VAL A 79 -14.03 -2.10 0.03
CA VAL A 79 -13.03 -1.28 -0.67
C VAL A 79 -13.53 0.16 -0.77
N THR A 80 -12.63 1.12 -0.58
CA THR A 80 -12.96 2.54 -0.76
C THR A 80 -13.16 2.84 -2.25
N VAL A 81 -14.26 3.51 -2.57
CA VAL A 81 -14.53 4.02 -3.92
C VAL A 81 -14.09 5.48 -3.96
N ILE A 82 -13.12 5.79 -4.80
CA ILE A 82 -12.62 7.15 -5.04
C ILE A 82 -12.95 7.50 -6.49
N ASP A 83 -13.51 8.69 -6.73
CA ASP A 83 -13.95 9.14 -8.07
C ASP A 83 -14.85 8.14 -8.80
N GLY A 84 -15.74 7.49 -8.04
CA GLY A 84 -16.69 6.49 -8.57
C GLY A 84 -16.05 5.16 -8.97
N LYS A 85 -14.77 4.93 -8.67
CA LYS A 85 -14.05 3.69 -9.01
C LYS A 85 -13.49 2.99 -7.77
N PRO A 86 -13.68 1.67 -7.61
CA PRO A 86 -13.04 0.89 -6.55
C PRO A 86 -11.59 0.49 -6.91
N THR A 87 -11.02 1.11 -7.94
CA THR A 87 -9.70 0.76 -8.47
C THR A 87 -8.82 2.00 -8.56
N TYR A 88 -7.52 1.81 -8.34
CA TYR A 88 -6.51 2.83 -8.57
C TYR A 88 -5.51 2.33 -9.61
N ARG A 89 -4.71 3.25 -10.17
CA ARG A 89 -3.65 2.95 -11.15
C ARG A 89 -2.32 3.47 -10.62
N SER A 90 -1.24 2.75 -10.93
CA SER A 90 0.11 3.28 -10.79
C SER A 90 0.41 4.21 -11.97
N VAL A 91 1.26 5.21 -11.75
CA VAL A 91 1.75 6.11 -12.78
C VAL A 91 3.28 6.10 -12.74
N ILE A 92 3.89 5.84 -13.89
CA ILE A 92 5.33 5.97 -14.08
C ILE A 92 5.60 7.36 -14.65
N ILE A 93 6.52 8.09 -14.03
CA ILE A 93 6.94 9.43 -14.47
C ILE A 93 8.43 9.41 -14.84
N ALA A 94 8.80 10.23 -15.82
CA ALA A 94 10.18 10.42 -16.24
C ALA A 94 10.60 11.88 -16.02
N ASN A 95 11.88 12.10 -15.72
CA ASN A 95 12.42 13.44 -15.68
C ASN A 95 12.55 13.99 -17.11
N VAL A 96 12.02 15.18 -17.37
CA VAL A 96 12.07 15.81 -18.71
C VAL A 96 13.49 15.97 -19.26
N ALA A 97 14.50 16.07 -18.38
CA ALA A 97 15.91 16.17 -18.73
C ALA A 97 16.64 14.82 -18.82
N SER A 98 16.01 13.69 -18.47
CA SER A 98 16.69 12.38 -18.49
C SER A 98 16.75 11.72 -19.88
N GLY A 99 16.05 12.30 -20.86
CA GLY A 99 15.96 11.79 -22.23
C GLY A 99 15.19 10.47 -22.33
N VAL A 100 14.25 10.21 -21.41
CA VAL A 100 13.41 9.01 -21.39
C VAL A 100 12.04 9.42 -21.92
N ASN A 101 11.71 9.00 -23.14
CA ASN A 101 10.43 9.31 -23.79
C ASN A 101 9.51 8.09 -23.85
N GLU A 102 10.08 6.89 -23.81
CA GLU A 102 9.33 5.63 -23.78
C GLU A 102 9.91 4.64 -22.76
N TYR A 103 9.18 3.56 -22.48
CA TYR A 103 9.61 2.57 -21.48
C TYR A 103 10.92 1.87 -21.84
N ALA A 104 11.24 1.71 -23.13
CA ALA A 104 12.49 1.10 -23.56
C ALA A 104 13.73 1.93 -23.18
N ASP A 105 13.59 3.26 -23.12
CA ASP A 105 14.68 4.19 -22.79
C ASP A 105 15.15 4.08 -21.33
N LEU A 106 14.40 3.38 -20.48
CA LEU A 106 14.80 3.09 -19.11
C LEU A 106 15.99 2.13 -19.01
N LYS A 107 16.34 1.42 -20.08
CA LYS A 107 17.48 0.51 -20.07
C LYS A 107 18.78 1.26 -19.76
N GLY A 108 19.49 0.81 -18.73
CA GLY A 108 20.71 1.44 -18.21
C GLY A 108 20.48 2.73 -17.43
N LYS A 109 19.23 3.11 -17.16
CA LYS A 109 18.86 4.29 -16.35
C LYS A 109 18.57 3.89 -14.91
N LYS A 110 18.28 4.89 -14.09
CA LYS A 110 17.91 4.74 -12.68
C LYS A 110 16.40 4.85 -12.53
N MET A 111 15.79 3.83 -11.95
CA MET A 111 14.37 3.80 -11.62
C MET A 111 14.22 3.97 -10.10
N ALA A 112 13.42 4.96 -9.70
CA ALA A 112 13.07 5.19 -8.31
C ALA A 112 11.73 4.49 -7.99
N TYR A 113 11.75 3.67 -6.95
CA TYR A 113 10.59 3.02 -6.36
C TYR A 113 10.37 3.53 -4.94
N GLY A 114 9.13 3.40 -4.46
CA GLY A 114 8.79 3.71 -3.08
C GLY A 114 9.18 2.60 -2.11
N ASP A 115 8.23 2.10 -1.33
CA ASP A 115 8.44 0.95 -0.45
C ASP A 115 8.42 -0.39 -1.21
N ARG A 116 9.22 -1.36 -0.76
CA ARG A 116 9.33 -2.70 -1.38
C ARG A 116 8.04 -3.52 -1.27
N ALA A 117 7.23 -3.32 -0.23
CA ALA A 117 5.96 -3.98 -0.02
C ALA A 117 4.79 -3.27 -0.73
N SER A 118 5.01 -2.07 -1.25
CA SER A 118 3.99 -1.28 -1.94
C SER A 118 3.56 -1.89 -3.28
N THR A 119 2.25 -1.86 -3.52
CA THR A 119 1.66 -2.31 -4.79
C THR A 119 1.81 -1.26 -5.88
N SER A 120 1.39 -0.01 -5.63
CA SER A 120 1.43 1.11 -6.58
C SER A 120 2.84 1.56 -6.92
N SER A 121 3.74 1.63 -5.95
CA SER A 121 5.04 2.28 -6.09
C SER A 121 6.20 1.31 -6.32
N HIS A 122 5.93 0.00 -6.44
CA HIS A 122 6.95 -1.01 -6.75
C HIS A 122 6.40 -2.15 -7.61
N LEU A 123 5.41 -2.92 -7.13
CA LEU A 123 4.98 -4.14 -7.83
C LEU A 123 4.33 -3.87 -9.19
N ILE A 124 3.32 -2.99 -9.24
CA ILE A 124 2.65 -2.62 -10.49
C ILE A 124 3.64 -2.04 -11.51
N PRO A 125 4.44 -1.00 -11.20
CA PRO A 125 5.33 -0.41 -12.20
C PRO A 125 6.43 -1.38 -12.64
N LYS A 126 6.93 -2.25 -11.76
CA LYS A 126 7.88 -3.31 -12.13
C LYS A 126 7.26 -4.32 -13.10
N THR A 127 6.02 -4.76 -12.86
CA THR A 127 5.30 -5.65 -13.78
C THR A 127 5.04 -4.98 -15.12
N VAL A 128 4.62 -3.71 -15.13
CA VAL A 128 4.41 -2.95 -16.36
C VAL A 128 5.69 -2.89 -17.18
N LEU A 129 6.83 -2.50 -16.59
CA LEU A 129 8.11 -2.42 -17.31
C LEU A 129 8.58 -3.77 -17.87
N LEU A 130 8.31 -4.87 -17.15
CA LEU A 130 8.63 -6.22 -17.61
C LEU A 130 7.73 -6.64 -18.78
N GLU A 131 6.41 -6.47 -18.66
CA GLU A 131 5.44 -6.92 -19.66
C GLU A 131 5.46 -6.06 -20.93
N THR A 132 5.69 -4.75 -20.81
CA THR A 132 5.65 -3.85 -21.97
C THR A 132 7.01 -3.67 -22.64
N ALA A 133 8.11 -3.68 -21.89
CA ALA A 133 9.44 -3.38 -22.42
C ALA A 133 10.46 -4.51 -22.22
N GLY A 134 10.07 -5.62 -21.57
CA GLY A 134 10.98 -6.74 -21.28
C GLY A 134 12.08 -6.39 -20.27
N LEU A 135 11.95 -5.29 -19.52
CA LEU A 135 13.00 -4.77 -18.66
C LEU A 135 12.91 -5.36 -17.24
N THR A 136 13.98 -6.00 -16.79
CA THR A 136 14.08 -6.56 -15.44
C THR A 136 14.87 -5.62 -14.52
N GLY A 137 14.27 -5.18 -13.42
CA GLY A 137 14.94 -4.37 -12.41
C GLY A 137 16.17 -5.07 -11.81
N GLY A 138 17.28 -4.35 -11.68
CA GLY A 138 18.56 -4.87 -11.20
C GLY A 138 19.38 -5.60 -12.26
N ARG A 139 18.83 -5.80 -13.47
CA ARG A 139 19.54 -6.36 -14.63
C ARG A 139 19.61 -5.35 -15.77
N ASP A 140 18.46 -4.85 -16.19
CA ASP A 140 18.36 -3.94 -17.34
C ASP A 140 18.34 -2.47 -16.93
N TYR A 141 18.00 -2.15 -15.68
CA TYR A 141 18.05 -0.81 -15.09
C TYR A 141 18.36 -0.88 -13.59
N GLU A 142 18.89 0.21 -13.02
CA GLU A 142 19.22 0.30 -11.59
C GLU A 142 17.97 0.64 -10.76
N GLU A 143 17.76 -0.08 -9.65
CA GLU A 143 16.64 0.15 -8.75
C GLU A 143 17.06 0.93 -7.49
N TYR A 144 16.38 2.03 -7.22
CA TYR A 144 16.55 2.82 -6.00
C TYR A 144 15.25 2.83 -5.21
N PHE A 145 15.32 2.56 -3.92
CA PHE A 145 14.15 2.57 -3.02
C PHE A 145 14.21 3.81 -2.14
N CYS A 146 13.21 4.68 -2.26
CA CYS A 146 13.12 5.94 -1.53
C CYS A 146 12.43 5.84 -0.17
N GLY A 147 11.95 4.65 0.22
CA GLY A 147 11.47 4.35 1.58
C GLY A 147 10.07 4.87 1.94
N HIS A 148 9.41 5.61 1.04
CA HIS A 148 8.05 6.12 1.21
C HIS A 148 7.16 5.74 0.03
N ALA A 149 5.87 5.49 0.28
CA ALA A 149 4.87 5.09 -0.72
C ALA A 149 4.34 6.28 -1.52
#